data_AF-A0A1D3L361-F1
#
_entry.id   AF-A0A1D3L361-F1
#
_cell.length_a   1.000
_cell.length_b   1.000
_cell.length_c   1.000
_cell.angle_alpha   90.00
_cell.angle_beta   90.00
_cell.angle_gamma   90.00
#
_symmetry.space_group_name_H-M   'P 1'
#
loop_
_entity.id
_entity.type
_entity.pdbx_description
1 polymer ?
#
loop_
_entity_poly.entity_id
_entity_poly.type
_entity_poly.pdbx_seq_one_letter_code
_entity_poly.pdbx_strand_id
1 'polypeptide(L)'
;MKPRKKARSIKEELLLKCRELEVPLVGFTPVERWEKPPEELPNTFKEWIPKEFRPQSIYPEAKTVVVIGLPVQLPIVETAPSIYYHNLYNTVNALLDEKAYEISNFLTEKGYPSIYLPRDGYGDIDVLIERPLAFFSHKYAAYLAGLGSIGLNNVILTPEYGPRVRFTSIFTTAPIESEVPKINDLCTRCMRCTVECPVNAIYPQNLIKNDLKNELSDPKMDLKYFPPPMDKLKCALRSKNLRKELRAPCGICIKVCPVGEDRKVFGREDMKIYSKNEDFKVYHEAWEHVKRYGTRKKHE
;
A
#
# COMPACT_ATOMS: atom_id res chain seq x y z
N MET A 1 35.42 17.11 32.15
CA MET A 1 34.24 16.21 32.08
C MET A 1 33.81 16.10 30.62
N LYS A 2 33.98 14.93 29.98
CA LYS A 2 33.33 14.68 28.67
C LYS A 2 31.81 14.65 28.91
N PRO A 3 30.99 15.35 28.11
CA PRO A 3 29.54 15.32 28.30
C PRO A 3 29.06 13.88 28.11
N ARG A 4 28.39 13.31 29.11
CA ARG A 4 27.69 12.03 28.98
C ARG A 4 26.66 12.19 27.86
N LYS A 5 26.87 11.54 26.71
CA LYS A 5 25.84 11.44 25.67
C LYS A 5 24.57 10.87 26.33
N LYS A 6 23.47 11.62 26.25
CA LYS A 6 22.15 11.16 26.68
C LYS A 6 21.88 9.79 26.04
N ALA A 7 21.44 8.81 26.81
CA ALA A 7 21.07 7.51 26.26
C ALA A 7 19.99 7.73 25.19
N ARG A 8 20.15 7.11 24.02
CA ARG A 8 19.16 7.20 22.94
C ARG A 8 17.87 6.53 23.38
N SER A 9 16.74 7.10 22.99
CA SER A 9 15.45 6.44 23.15
C SER A 9 15.36 5.22 22.23
N ILE A 10 14.53 4.23 22.59
CA ILE A 10 14.31 3.05 21.75
C ILE A 10 13.82 3.42 20.34
N LYS A 11 13.05 4.51 20.22
CA LYS A 11 12.60 5.05 18.93
C LYS A 11 13.76 5.53 18.07
N GLU A 12 14.70 6.28 18.65
CA GLU A 12 15.88 6.77 17.92
C GLU A 12 16.78 5.62 17.48
N GLU A 13 16.95 4.61 18.33
CA GLU A 13 17.73 3.40 17.99
C GLU A 13 17.06 2.60 16.88
N LEU A 14 15.74 2.41 16.94
CA LEU A 14 14.99 1.73 15.90
C LEU A 14 15.02 2.49 14.56
N LEU A 15 14.89 3.82 14.59
CA LEU A 15 15.04 4.63 13.37
C LEU A 15 16.44 4.53 12.76
N LEU A 16 17.49 4.38 13.59
CA LEU A 16 18.83 4.11 13.09
C LEU A 16 18.92 2.73 12.45
N LYS A 17 18.41 1.68 13.11
CA LYS A 17 18.37 0.32 12.55
C LYS A 17 17.59 0.28 11.23
N CYS A 18 16.45 0.97 11.13
CA CYS A 18 15.70 1.08 9.87
C CYS A 18 16.50 1.77 8.76
N ARG A 19 17.28 2.82 9.08
CA ARG A 19 18.16 3.48 8.11
C ARG A 19 19.31 2.58 7.66
N GLU A 20 19.94 1.85 8.59
CA GLU A 20 20.96 0.85 8.28
C GLU A 20 20.41 -0.26 7.37
N LEU A 21 19.15 -0.62 7.58
CA LEU A 21 18.42 -1.55 6.73
C LEU A 21 17.80 -0.89 5.50
N GLU A 22 18.11 0.36 5.15
CA GLU A 22 17.59 1.04 3.96
C GLU A 22 16.05 0.98 3.84
N VAL A 23 15.35 1.14 4.96
CA VAL A 23 13.89 1.23 5.02
C VAL A 23 13.49 2.71 4.96
N PRO A 24 12.94 3.20 3.83
CA PRO A 24 12.68 4.62 3.65
C PRO A 24 11.40 5.10 4.35
N LEU A 25 10.45 4.19 4.63
CA LEU A 25 9.19 4.52 5.29
C LEU A 25 9.07 3.74 6.59
N VAL A 26 8.97 4.46 7.70
CA VAL A 26 8.78 3.90 9.04
C VAL A 26 7.73 4.71 9.76
N GLY A 27 6.68 4.04 10.24
CA GLY A 27 5.61 4.62 11.02
C GLY A 27 5.46 3.91 12.36
N PHE A 28 4.98 4.64 13.36
CA PHE A 28 4.71 4.12 14.70
C PHE A 28 3.28 4.48 15.06
N THR A 29 2.51 3.50 15.53
CA THR A 29 1.15 3.76 16.01
C THR A 29 0.88 2.97 17.28
N PRO A 30 0.41 3.64 18.35
CA PRO A 30 -0.05 2.95 19.55
C PRO A 30 -1.31 2.13 19.23
N VAL A 31 -1.50 1.02 19.94
CA VAL A 31 -2.58 0.05 19.69
C VAL A 31 -3.98 0.61 19.97
N GLU A 32 -4.07 1.62 20.82
CA GLU A 32 -5.31 2.32 21.21
C GLU A 32 -6.01 2.96 20.01
N ARG A 33 -5.29 3.29 18.94
CA ARG A 33 -5.84 3.84 17.69
C ARG A 33 -6.71 2.83 16.93
N TRP A 34 -6.61 1.53 17.22
CA TRP A 34 -7.55 0.52 16.72
C TRP A 34 -8.87 0.50 17.52
N GLU A 35 -8.82 0.88 18.79
CA GLU A 35 -10.01 0.89 19.66
C GLU A 35 -10.85 2.15 19.45
N LYS A 36 -10.19 3.30 19.37
CA LYS A 36 -10.81 4.61 19.20
C LYS A 36 -10.37 5.19 17.84
N PRO A 37 -11.27 5.26 16.85
CA PRO A 37 -10.98 5.88 15.56
C PRO A 37 -10.45 7.31 15.77
N PRO A 38 -9.24 7.63 15.30
CA PRO A 38 -8.71 8.98 15.45
C PRO A 38 -9.47 9.99 14.58
N GLU A 39 -9.87 11.12 15.15
CA GLU A 39 -10.68 12.16 14.48
C GLU A 39 -9.87 12.96 13.45
N GLU A 40 -8.55 13.02 13.60
CA GLU A 40 -7.65 13.76 12.71
C GLU A 40 -7.40 13.08 11.36
N LEU A 41 -7.96 11.88 11.16
CA LEU A 41 -7.76 11.06 9.98
C LEU A 41 -8.69 11.48 8.84
N PRO A 42 -8.19 11.61 7.59
CA PRO A 42 -8.91 12.29 6.50
C PRO A 42 -10.01 11.45 5.83
N ASN A 43 -10.06 10.15 6.10
CA ASN A 43 -11.01 9.22 5.49
C ASN A 43 -12.10 8.82 6.48
N THR A 44 -13.34 8.74 6.01
CA THR A 44 -14.52 8.33 6.78
C THR A 44 -14.95 6.93 6.39
N PHE A 45 -14.88 5.97 7.32
CA PHE A 45 -15.25 4.58 7.06
C PHE A 45 -16.67 4.29 7.52
N LYS A 46 -17.36 3.40 6.80
CA LYS A 46 -18.67 2.90 7.21
C LYS A 46 -18.58 2.12 8.53
N GLU A 47 -17.54 1.29 8.63
CA GLU A 47 -17.27 0.42 9.77
C GLU A 47 -15.81 0.57 10.15
N TRP A 48 -15.55 0.58 11.45
CA TRP A 48 -14.19 0.55 11.97
C TRP A 48 -13.64 -0.87 12.04
N ILE A 49 -12.38 -1.01 12.43
CA ILE A 49 -11.66 -2.29 12.47
C ILE A 49 -12.26 -3.19 13.58
N PRO A 50 -12.80 -4.38 13.23
CA PRO A 50 -13.34 -5.32 14.21
C PRO A 50 -12.28 -5.79 15.20
N LYS A 51 -12.70 -6.20 16.41
CA LYS A 51 -11.81 -6.51 17.53
C LYS A 51 -10.79 -7.60 17.17
N GLU A 52 -11.25 -8.64 16.49
CA GLU A 52 -10.46 -9.80 16.06
C GLU A 52 -9.33 -9.46 15.08
N PHE A 53 -9.36 -8.29 14.41
CA PHE A 53 -8.31 -7.84 13.50
C PHE A 53 -7.39 -6.78 14.14
N ARG A 54 -7.49 -6.55 15.46
CA ARG A 54 -6.66 -5.59 16.20
C ARG A 54 -5.34 -6.23 16.66
N PRO A 55 -4.28 -5.43 16.91
CA PRO A 55 -2.99 -5.96 17.31
C PRO A 55 -3.05 -6.90 18.52
N GLN A 56 -3.79 -6.54 19.58
CA GLN A 56 -3.88 -7.36 20.79
C GLN A 56 -4.72 -8.64 20.64
N SER A 57 -5.44 -8.83 19.52
CA SER A 57 -6.06 -10.13 19.19
C SER A 57 -5.09 -11.13 18.57
N ILE A 58 -3.91 -10.66 18.14
CA ILE A 58 -2.84 -11.49 17.55
C ILE A 58 -1.68 -11.61 18.55
N TYR A 59 -1.27 -10.50 19.15
CA TYR A 59 -0.25 -10.46 20.20
C TYR A 59 -0.74 -9.59 21.38
N PRO A 60 -1.33 -10.19 22.42
CA PRO A 60 -2.00 -9.47 23.51
C PRO A 60 -1.16 -8.41 24.22
N GLU A 61 0.15 -8.61 24.32
CA GLU A 61 1.10 -7.73 25.00
C GLU A 61 1.55 -6.54 24.13
N ALA A 62 1.15 -6.49 22.86
CA ALA A 62 1.52 -5.41 21.94
C ALA A 62 1.06 -4.05 22.48
N LYS A 63 2.00 -3.10 22.54
CA LYS A 63 1.76 -1.69 22.89
C LYS A 63 1.90 -0.77 21.69
N THR A 64 2.82 -1.09 20.80
CA THR A 64 3.05 -0.32 19.58
C THR A 64 3.07 -1.23 18.36
N VAL A 65 2.50 -0.75 17.25
CA VAL A 65 2.72 -1.31 15.92
C VAL A 65 3.72 -0.43 15.18
N VAL A 66 4.85 -1.01 14.80
CA VAL A 66 5.82 -0.41 13.87
C VAL A 66 5.42 -0.85 12.45
N VAL A 67 5.32 0.10 11.54
CA VAL A 67 4.98 -0.17 10.13
C VAL A 67 6.17 0.23 9.29
N ILE A 68 6.65 -0.68 8.45
CA ILE A 68 7.71 -0.40 7.50
C ILE A 68 7.19 -0.51 6.07
N GLY A 69 7.73 0.34 5.19
CA GLY A 69 7.35 0.38 3.78
C GLY A 69 8.56 0.37 2.86
N LEU A 70 8.49 -0.45 1.80
CA LEU A 70 9.47 -0.44 0.70
C LEU A 70 8.81 0.03 -0.61
N PRO A 71 9.45 0.93 -1.36
CA PRO A 71 8.91 1.43 -2.61
C PRO A 71 8.95 0.37 -3.70
N VAL A 72 8.00 0.47 -4.62
CA VAL A 72 7.93 -0.34 -5.84
C VAL A 72 8.31 0.56 -7.00
N GLN A 73 9.40 0.25 -7.70
CA GLN A 73 9.96 1.12 -8.74
C GLN A 73 8.96 1.40 -9.87
N LEU A 74 8.65 2.68 -10.09
CA LEU A 74 7.62 3.13 -11.01
C LEU A 74 7.78 2.57 -12.44
N PRO A 75 8.93 2.66 -13.12
CA PRO A 75 9.07 2.14 -14.49
C PRO A 75 8.76 0.64 -14.63
N ILE A 76 9.05 -0.15 -13.60
CA ILE A 76 8.73 -1.59 -13.59
C ILE A 76 7.22 -1.78 -13.44
N VAL A 77 6.57 -1.03 -12.54
CA VAL A 77 5.11 -1.01 -12.39
C VAL A 77 4.42 -0.56 -13.67
N GLU A 78 5.04 0.30 -14.48
CA GLU A 78 4.49 0.73 -15.76
C GLU A 78 4.39 -0.41 -16.79
N THR A 79 5.18 -1.47 -16.63
CA THR A 79 5.04 -2.69 -17.45
C THR A 79 3.88 -3.58 -17.01
N ALA A 80 3.24 -3.30 -15.87
CA ALA A 80 2.22 -4.15 -15.30
C ALA A 80 0.98 -4.30 -16.21
N PRO A 81 0.32 -5.46 -16.17
CA PRO A 81 0.81 -6.74 -15.64
C PRO A 81 1.88 -7.38 -16.54
N SER A 82 3.02 -7.76 -15.97
CA SER A 82 4.15 -8.40 -16.66
C SER A 82 4.92 -9.34 -15.73
N ILE A 83 5.78 -10.19 -16.30
CA ILE A 83 6.73 -11.00 -15.53
C ILE A 83 7.76 -10.13 -14.79
N TYR A 84 8.11 -8.96 -15.32
CA TYR A 84 9.08 -8.06 -14.68
C TYR A 84 8.49 -7.48 -13.38
N TYR A 85 7.24 -7.01 -13.44
CA TYR A 85 6.53 -6.56 -12.24
C TYR A 85 6.27 -7.71 -11.25
N HIS A 86 5.97 -8.91 -11.73
CA HIS A 86 5.86 -10.10 -10.88
C HIS A 86 7.13 -10.36 -10.06
N ASN A 87 8.30 -10.33 -10.71
CA ASN A 87 9.57 -10.55 -10.03
C ASN A 87 9.88 -9.43 -9.04
N LEU A 88 9.72 -8.16 -9.42
CA LEU A 88 9.89 -7.04 -8.49
C LEU A 88 8.97 -7.19 -7.27
N TYR A 89 7.72 -7.57 -7.48
CA TYR A 89 6.78 -7.81 -6.39
C TYR A 89 7.34 -8.87 -5.43
N ASN A 90 7.80 -10.01 -5.92
CA ASN A 90 8.39 -11.06 -5.08
C ASN A 90 9.64 -10.58 -4.34
N THR A 91 10.56 -9.90 -5.03
CA THR A 91 11.78 -9.34 -4.43
C THR A 91 11.48 -8.36 -3.31
N VAL A 92 10.61 -7.36 -3.55
CA VAL A 92 10.25 -6.36 -2.54
C VAL A 92 9.59 -7.02 -1.34
N ASN A 93 8.75 -8.02 -1.56
CA ASN A 93 8.06 -8.72 -0.48
C ASN A 93 9.04 -9.55 0.37
N ALA A 94 9.99 -10.25 -0.24
CA ALA A 94 11.02 -11.01 0.49
C ALA A 94 11.89 -10.08 1.35
N LEU A 95 12.37 -8.98 0.76
CA LEU A 95 13.16 -7.97 1.48
C LEU A 95 12.37 -7.35 2.64
N LEU A 96 11.06 -7.15 2.47
CA LEU A 96 10.21 -6.56 3.48
C LEU A 96 10.02 -7.50 4.68
N ASP A 97 9.82 -8.80 4.44
CA ASP A 97 9.70 -9.81 5.49
C ASP A 97 11.03 -10.00 6.24
N GLU A 98 12.15 -10.06 5.51
CA GLU A 98 13.51 -10.15 6.09
C GLU A 98 13.81 -8.96 7.02
N LYS A 99 13.60 -7.73 6.54
CA LYS A 99 13.85 -6.51 7.33
C LYS A 99 12.93 -6.44 8.55
N ALA A 100 11.67 -6.85 8.43
CA ALA A 100 10.75 -6.87 9.56
C ALA A 100 11.17 -7.90 10.62
N TYR A 101 11.62 -9.08 10.18
CA TYR A 101 12.18 -10.09 11.07
C TYR A 101 13.41 -9.55 11.83
N GLU A 102 14.37 -8.96 11.14
CA GLU A 102 15.54 -8.33 11.77
C GLU A 102 15.18 -7.24 12.78
N ILE A 103 14.23 -6.38 12.44
CA ILE A 103 13.75 -5.32 13.34
C ILE A 103 13.09 -5.92 14.58
N SER A 104 12.32 -7.00 14.43
CA SER A 104 11.66 -7.66 15.56
C SER A 104 12.66 -8.31 16.53
N ASN A 105 13.71 -8.94 15.99
CA ASN A 105 14.80 -9.49 16.79
C ASN A 105 15.59 -8.38 17.49
N PHE A 106 15.91 -7.30 16.77
CA PHE A 106 16.59 -6.15 17.35
C PHE A 106 15.84 -5.57 18.56
N LEU A 107 14.52 -5.39 18.46
CA LEU A 107 13.71 -4.92 19.59
C LEU A 107 13.71 -5.92 20.75
N THR A 108 13.65 -7.21 20.45
CA THR A 108 13.69 -8.29 21.45
C THR A 108 15.02 -8.30 22.20
N GLU A 109 16.15 -8.16 21.50
CA GLU A 109 17.49 -8.04 22.11
C GLU A 109 17.63 -6.80 22.99
N LYS A 110 16.87 -5.73 22.70
CA LYS A 110 16.79 -4.52 23.52
C LYS A 110 15.89 -4.68 24.76
N GLY A 111 15.33 -5.87 24.99
CA GLY A 111 14.45 -6.16 26.12
C GLY A 111 12.97 -5.87 25.84
N TYR A 112 12.59 -5.66 24.58
CA TYR A 112 11.20 -5.44 24.17
C TYR A 112 10.72 -6.61 23.30
N PRO A 113 10.11 -7.66 23.89
CA PRO A 113 9.50 -8.75 23.14
C PRO A 113 8.67 -8.23 21.96
N SER A 114 8.99 -8.75 20.78
CA SER A 114 8.43 -8.27 19.51
C SER A 114 8.26 -9.41 18.52
N ILE A 115 7.24 -9.32 17.67
CA ILE A 115 7.01 -10.26 16.57
C ILE A 115 6.85 -9.49 15.26
N TYR A 116 7.38 -10.02 14.16
CA TYR A 116 7.04 -9.54 12.84
C TYR A 116 5.79 -10.25 12.33
N LEU A 117 5.00 -9.56 11.50
CA LEU A 117 3.93 -10.18 10.75
C LEU A 117 4.38 -10.46 9.31
N PRO A 118 4.03 -11.62 8.73
CA PRO A 118 4.28 -11.86 7.33
C PRO A 118 3.47 -10.89 6.49
N ARG A 119 4.06 -10.37 5.42
CA ARG A 119 3.41 -9.45 4.50
C ARG A 119 2.06 -9.99 3.96
N ASP A 120 1.94 -11.32 3.78
CA ASP A 120 0.77 -12.02 3.27
C ASP A 120 0.32 -13.07 4.30
N GLY A 121 -0.82 -12.81 4.94
CA GLY A 121 -1.44 -13.74 5.90
C GLY A 121 -2.44 -14.71 5.28
N TYR A 122 -2.17 -15.25 4.08
CA TYR A 122 -3.04 -16.20 3.38
C TYR A 122 -2.23 -17.18 2.51
N GLY A 123 -2.71 -18.42 2.37
CA GLY A 123 -1.98 -19.48 1.66
C GLY A 123 -2.05 -19.37 0.12
N ASP A 124 -3.23 -19.17 -0.45
CA ASP A 124 -3.42 -19.02 -1.89
C ASP A 124 -4.55 -18.02 -2.24
N ILE A 125 -4.58 -17.55 -3.48
CA ILE A 125 -5.63 -16.67 -4.00
C ILE A 125 -7.03 -17.30 -3.89
N ASP A 126 -7.15 -18.63 -3.95
CA ASP A 126 -8.44 -19.31 -3.81
C ASP A 126 -9.01 -19.15 -2.40
N VAL A 127 -8.13 -19.19 -1.39
CA VAL A 127 -8.51 -18.87 0.00
C VAL A 127 -9.03 -17.44 0.11
N LEU A 128 -8.40 -16.48 -0.58
CA LEU A 128 -8.88 -15.08 -0.58
C LEU A 128 -10.18 -14.87 -1.34
N ILE A 129 -10.47 -15.70 -2.34
CA ILE A 129 -11.73 -15.64 -3.08
C ILE A 129 -12.88 -16.13 -2.19
N GLU A 130 -12.65 -17.21 -1.45
CA GLU A 130 -13.63 -17.77 -0.50
C GLU A 130 -13.76 -16.95 0.78
N ARG A 131 -12.63 -16.46 1.29
CA ARG A 131 -12.50 -15.71 2.55
C ARG A 131 -11.62 -14.47 2.31
N PRO A 132 -12.21 -13.32 1.93
CA PRO A 132 -11.49 -12.14 1.44
C PRO A 132 -10.85 -11.28 2.55
N LEU A 133 -10.34 -11.93 3.60
CA LEU A 133 -9.73 -11.31 4.77
C LEU A 133 -8.50 -12.10 5.18
N ALA A 134 -7.40 -11.39 5.43
CA ALA A 134 -6.26 -11.89 6.18
C ALA A 134 -6.42 -11.50 7.66
N PHE A 135 -5.70 -12.17 8.55
CA PHE A 135 -5.80 -11.93 10.00
C PHE A 135 -5.36 -10.53 10.44
N PHE A 136 -4.64 -9.78 9.60
CA PHE A 136 -4.24 -8.40 9.88
C PHE A 136 -4.16 -7.55 8.61
N SER A 137 -4.39 -6.23 8.74
CA SER A 137 -4.34 -5.29 7.62
C SER A 137 -3.18 -4.29 7.77
N HIS A 138 -2.08 -4.56 7.08
CA HIS A 138 -0.95 -3.60 6.98
C HIS A 138 -1.38 -2.26 6.38
N LYS A 139 -2.43 -2.26 5.54
CA LYS A 139 -3.02 -1.03 5.00
C LYS A 139 -3.53 -0.12 6.11
N TYR A 140 -4.37 -0.66 7.01
CA TYR A 140 -4.87 0.12 8.14
C TYR A 140 -3.77 0.48 9.13
N ALA A 141 -2.78 -0.40 9.34
CA ALA A 141 -1.62 -0.07 10.17
C ALA A 141 -0.87 1.15 9.63
N ALA A 142 -0.55 1.19 8.33
CA ALA A 142 0.12 2.33 7.69
C ALA A 142 -0.70 3.62 7.78
N TYR A 143 -2.03 3.52 7.63
CA TYR A 143 -2.96 4.64 7.80
C TYR A 143 -2.91 5.20 9.23
N LEU A 144 -3.03 4.31 10.23
CA LEU A 144 -3.01 4.68 11.65
C LEU A 144 -1.64 5.18 12.11
N ALA A 145 -0.56 4.77 11.45
CA ALA A 145 0.79 5.25 11.66
C ALA A 145 1.11 6.57 10.95
N GLY A 146 0.14 7.16 10.24
CA GLY A 146 0.31 8.46 9.57
C GLY A 146 1.23 8.40 8.35
N LEU A 147 1.41 7.23 7.72
CA LEU A 147 2.25 7.09 6.53
C LEU A 147 1.56 7.56 5.24
N GLY A 148 0.24 7.75 5.27
CA GLY A 148 -0.52 8.18 4.09
C GLY A 148 -2.03 8.02 4.23
N SER A 149 -2.80 8.62 3.33
CA SER A 149 -4.26 8.49 3.27
C SER A 149 -4.71 7.33 2.37
N ILE A 150 -5.95 6.89 2.48
CA ILE A 150 -6.49 5.86 1.59
C ILE A 150 -7.09 6.51 0.34
N GLY A 151 -6.65 6.05 -0.82
CA GLY A 151 -7.16 6.52 -2.11
C GLY A 151 -8.43 5.83 -2.57
N LEU A 152 -9.04 6.35 -3.63
CA LEU A 152 -10.20 5.74 -4.31
C LEU A 152 -9.94 4.28 -4.73
N ASN A 153 -8.70 3.96 -5.12
CA ASN A 153 -8.24 2.60 -5.41
C ASN A 153 -8.11 1.68 -4.19
N ASN A 154 -8.58 2.12 -3.01
CA ASN A 154 -8.64 1.37 -1.75
C ASN A 154 -7.28 0.95 -1.16
N VAL A 155 -6.18 1.57 -1.61
CA VAL A 155 -4.82 1.38 -1.06
C VAL A 155 -4.28 2.68 -0.45
N ILE A 156 -3.20 2.59 0.34
CA ILE A 156 -2.53 3.76 0.93
C ILE A 156 -1.82 4.55 -0.16
N LEU A 157 -1.98 5.87 -0.12
CA LEU A 157 -1.22 6.85 -0.88
C LEU A 157 -0.24 7.48 0.09
N THR A 158 1.05 7.36 -0.17
CA THR A 158 2.11 8.08 0.56
C THR A 158 2.47 9.37 -0.19
N PRO A 159 2.93 10.43 0.49
CA PRO A 159 3.45 11.62 -0.19
C PRO A 159 4.59 11.29 -1.16
N GLU A 160 5.51 10.42 -0.76
CA GLU A 160 6.75 10.13 -1.48
C GLU A 160 6.54 9.23 -2.68
N TYR A 161 5.69 8.20 -2.56
CA TYR A 161 5.58 7.13 -3.59
C TYR A 161 4.13 6.87 -4.02
N GLY A 162 3.16 7.65 -3.53
CA GLY A 162 1.75 7.38 -3.75
C GLY A 162 1.40 5.94 -3.34
N PRO A 163 0.68 5.17 -4.19
CA PRO A 163 0.34 3.78 -3.91
C PRO A 163 1.44 2.77 -4.23
N ARG A 164 2.63 3.20 -4.65
CA ARG A 164 3.72 2.30 -5.07
C ARG A 164 4.59 1.91 -3.88
N VAL A 165 3.95 1.39 -2.83
CA VAL A 165 4.61 0.94 -1.60
C VAL A 165 4.04 -0.40 -1.15
N ARG A 166 4.91 -1.28 -0.67
CA ARG A 166 4.53 -2.50 0.05
C ARG A 166 4.79 -2.28 1.53
N PHE A 167 3.86 -2.69 2.38
CA PHE A 167 3.94 -2.53 3.83
C PHE A 167 3.93 -3.87 4.54
N THR A 168 4.67 -3.94 5.64
CA THR A 168 4.49 -4.96 6.67
C THR A 168 4.52 -4.32 8.06
N SER A 169 4.29 -5.10 9.10
CA SER A 169 4.15 -4.59 10.47
C SER A 169 4.90 -5.46 11.47
N ILE A 170 5.41 -4.81 12.52
CA ILE A 170 6.05 -5.43 13.68
C ILE A 170 5.24 -5.02 14.89
N PHE A 171 4.83 -5.98 15.71
CA PHE A 171 4.18 -5.72 16.99
C PHE A 171 5.22 -5.79 18.09
N THR A 172 5.20 -4.81 18.99
CA THR A 172 6.19 -4.73 20.06
C THR A 172 5.54 -4.33 21.38
N THR A 173 6.10 -4.87 22.46
CA THR A 173 5.84 -4.46 23.84
C THR A 173 6.50 -3.12 24.20
N ALA A 174 7.37 -2.58 23.34
CA ALA A 174 7.99 -1.28 23.53
C ALA A 174 6.91 -0.17 23.55
N PRO A 175 6.85 0.68 24.59
CA PRO A 175 5.99 1.85 24.62
C PRO A 175 6.66 2.98 23.84
N ILE A 176 6.61 2.92 22.51
CA ILE A 176 7.23 3.93 21.66
C ILE A 176 6.32 5.16 21.62
N GLU A 177 6.65 6.16 22.44
CA GLU A 177 5.98 7.45 22.40
C GLU A 177 6.23 8.13 21.05
N SER A 178 5.17 8.30 20.27
CA SER A 178 5.22 9.05 19.02
C SER A 178 3.94 9.83 18.84
N GLU A 179 4.07 11.13 18.66
CA GLU A 179 3.06 11.87 17.93
C GLU A 179 2.95 11.25 16.55
N VAL A 180 1.75 10.76 16.20
CA VAL A 180 1.48 10.23 14.88
C VAL A 180 1.35 11.44 13.95
N PRO A 181 2.09 11.49 12.82
CA PRO A 181 1.97 12.60 11.88
C PRO A 181 0.53 12.75 11.38
N LYS A 182 0.05 14.00 11.35
CA LYS A 182 -1.24 14.30 10.70
C LYS A 182 -1.10 14.06 9.20
N ILE A 183 -2.07 13.36 8.63
CA ILE A 183 -2.11 13.06 7.20
C ILE A 183 -3.26 13.83 6.54
N ASN A 184 -2.97 14.47 5.41
CA ASN A 184 -3.99 15.08 4.58
C ASN A 184 -4.58 14.05 3.62
N ASP A 185 -5.77 14.32 3.08
CA ASP A 185 -6.29 13.51 1.98
C ASP A 185 -5.46 13.76 0.71
N LEU A 186 -4.70 12.75 0.30
CA LEU A 186 -3.88 12.79 -0.90
C LEU A 186 -4.65 12.40 -2.17
N CYS A 187 -5.86 11.86 -2.07
CA CYS A 187 -6.59 11.42 -3.26
C CYS A 187 -7.13 12.60 -4.06
N THR A 188 -6.64 12.78 -5.29
CA THR A 188 -7.07 13.86 -6.19
C THR A 188 -8.44 13.63 -6.83
N ARG A 189 -9.13 12.53 -6.51
CA ARG A 189 -10.42 12.12 -7.10
C ARG A 189 -10.42 12.11 -8.65
N CYS A 190 -9.27 11.94 -9.28
CA CYS A 190 -9.11 11.97 -10.74
C CYS A 190 -9.73 10.78 -11.51
N MET A 191 -10.30 9.80 -10.80
CA MET A 191 -10.95 8.60 -11.37
C MET A 191 -10.10 7.68 -12.26
N ARG A 192 -8.81 7.97 -12.51
CA ARG A 192 -7.94 7.16 -13.38
C ARG A 192 -7.90 5.68 -12.99
N CYS A 193 -7.78 5.38 -11.70
CA CYS A 193 -7.77 4.00 -11.22
C CYS A 193 -9.09 3.26 -11.49
N THR A 194 -10.22 3.98 -11.54
CA THR A 194 -11.54 3.43 -11.83
C THR A 194 -11.74 3.18 -13.32
N VAL A 195 -11.34 4.15 -14.15
CA VAL A 195 -11.42 4.06 -15.62
C VAL A 195 -10.52 2.96 -16.16
N GLU A 196 -9.29 2.87 -15.65
CA GLU A 196 -8.28 1.93 -16.13
C GLU A 196 -8.40 0.54 -15.50
N CYS A 197 -9.32 0.33 -14.55
CA CYS A 197 -9.50 -0.97 -13.91
C CYS A 197 -10.03 -2.01 -14.92
N PRO A 198 -9.26 -3.05 -15.30
CA PRO A 198 -9.66 -3.92 -16.41
C PRO A 198 -10.84 -4.86 -16.10
N VAL A 199 -11.30 -4.87 -14.85
CA VAL A 199 -12.42 -5.70 -14.37
C VAL A 199 -13.45 -4.88 -13.60
N ASN A 200 -13.38 -3.54 -13.68
CA ASN A 200 -14.34 -2.62 -13.08
C ASN A 200 -14.57 -2.90 -11.58
N ALA A 201 -13.50 -3.22 -10.85
CA ALA A 201 -13.57 -3.58 -9.44
C ALA A 201 -13.65 -2.37 -8.49
N ILE A 202 -13.34 -1.17 -8.96
CA ILE A 202 -13.33 0.05 -8.13
C ILE A 202 -14.67 0.78 -8.35
N TYR A 203 -15.39 1.04 -7.26
CA TYR A 203 -16.78 1.51 -7.18
C TYR A 203 -17.02 2.92 -7.75
N PRO A 204 -18.13 3.17 -8.49
CA PRO A 204 -18.81 2.25 -9.42
C PRO A 204 -18.88 2.85 -10.84
N GLN A 205 -18.59 2.05 -11.87
CA GLN A 205 -18.76 2.49 -13.26
C GLN A 205 -20.23 2.69 -13.68
N ASN A 206 -21.17 2.14 -12.93
CA ASN A 206 -22.61 2.19 -13.22
C ASN A 206 -23.19 3.60 -12.97
N LEU A 207 -22.59 4.40 -12.08
CA LEU A 207 -22.89 5.83 -11.95
C LEU A 207 -22.24 6.66 -13.07
N ILE A 208 -21.14 6.14 -13.66
CA ILE A 208 -20.47 6.77 -14.82
C ILE A 208 -21.33 6.68 -16.09
N LYS A 209 -22.20 5.68 -16.21
CA LYS A 209 -22.99 5.43 -17.43
C LYS A 209 -24.35 6.14 -17.49
N ASN A 210 -24.96 6.51 -16.36
CA ASN A 210 -26.33 7.02 -16.37
C ASN A 210 -26.52 8.50 -16.05
N ASP A 211 -25.51 9.27 -15.58
CA ASP A 211 -25.68 10.73 -15.38
C ASP A 211 -24.39 11.59 -15.50
N LEU A 212 -23.21 11.03 -15.80
CA LEU A 212 -21.94 11.77 -15.72
C LEU A 212 -21.38 12.28 -17.05
N LYS A 213 -22.24 12.70 -17.99
CA LYS A 213 -21.78 13.53 -19.12
C LYS A 213 -21.70 15.03 -18.79
N ASN A 214 -22.35 15.49 -17.71
CA ASN A 214 -22.47 16.92 -17.42
C ASN A 214 -21.87 17.40 -16.08
N GLU A 215 -21.30 16.53 -15.24
CA GLU A 215 -20.77 16.94 -13.93
C GLU A 215 -19.37 16.35 -13.63
N LEU A 216 -18.44 16.49 -14.56
CA LEU A 216 -17.00 16.34 -14.26
C LEU A 216 -16.35 17.65 -13.81
N SER A 217 -17.14 18.60 -13.30
CA SER A 217 -16.69 19.91 -12.84
C SER A 217 -16.80 20.15 -11.33
N ASP A 218 -17.29 19.20 -10.52
CA ASP A 218 -17.28 19.34 -9.05
C ASP A 218 -16.29 18.36 -8.38
N PRO A 219 -15.19 18.86 -7.76
CA PRO A 219 -14.23 18.03 -7.02
C PRO A 219 -14.80 17.36 -5.76
N LYS A 220 -16.02 17.69 -5.33
CA LYS A 220 -16.64 17.17 -4.11
C LYS A 220 -17.69 16.11 -4.42
N MET A 221 -17.21 14.92 -4.77
CA MET A 221 -18.07 13.74 -4.69
C MET A 221 -18.40 13.50 -3.22
N ASP A 222 -19.57 13.97 -2.77
CA ASP A 222 -20.02 13.93 -1.38
C ASP A 222 -20.48 12.50 -1.01
N LEU A 223 -19.49 11.63 -0.90
CA LEU A 223 -19.69 10.28 -0.40
C LEU A 223 -19.71 10.33 1.12
N LYS A 224 -20.81 9.85 1.72
CA LYS A 224 -20.93 9.62 3.17
C LYS A 224 -19.72 8.85 3.76
N TYR A 225 -19.08 8.01 2.94
CA TYR A 225 -17.89 7.25 3.30
C TYR A 225 -16.86 7.29 2.17
N PHE A 226 -15.59 7.50 2.52
CA PHE A 226 -14.49 7.49 1.56
C PHE A 226 -13.27 6.72 2.13
N PRO A 227 -12.63 5.83 1.34
CA PRO A 227 -13.03 5.46 -0.01
C PRO A 227 -14.28 4.58 -0.01
N PRO A 228 -15.05 4.58 -1.11
CA PRO A 228 -16.14 3.63 -1.28
C PRO A 228 -15.59 2.19 -1.37
N PRO A 229 -16.41 1.19 -1.00
CA PRO A 229 -15.97 -0.21 -1.00
C PRO A 229 -15.68 -0.69 -2.42
N MET A 230 -14.52 -1.29 -2.64
CA MET A 230 -14.21 -1.97 -3.91
C MET A 230 -14.80 -3.38 -3.97
N ASP A 231 -15.10 -3.87 -5.18
CA ASP A 231 -15.42 -5.26 -5.47
C ASP A 231 -14.14 -6.11 -5.41
N LYS A 232 -13.84 -6.58 -4.19
CA LYS A 232 -12.67 -7.41 -3.91
C LYS A 232 -12.68 -8.72 -4.69
N LEU A 233 -13.87 -9.29 -4.93
CA LEU A 233 -14.02 -10.57 -5.63
C LEU A 233 -13.57 -10.45 -7.09
N LYS A 234 -14.04 -9.42 -7.83
CA LYS A 234 -13.57 -9.19 -9.20
C LYS A 234 -12.07 -8.95 -9.28
N CYS A 235 -11.51 -8.19 -8.33
CA CYS A 235 -10.08 -7.95 -8.27
C CYS A 235 -9.28 -9.25 -8.00
N ALA A 236 -9.76 -10.09 -7.07
CA ALA A 236 -9.15 -11.37 -6.72
C ALA A 236 -9.23 -12.38 -7.88
N LEU A 237 -10.38 -12.49 -8.55
CA LEU A 237 -10.56 -13.34 -9.73
C LEU A 237 -9.62 -12.94 -10.88
N ARG A 238 -9.42 -11.63 -11.11
CA ARG A 238 -8.39 -11.16 -12.05
C ARG A 238 -7.00 -11.64 -11.62
N SER A 239 -6.65 -11.49 -10.34
CA SER A 239 -5.37 -11.93 -9.81
C SER A 239 -5.15 -13.43 -10.02
N LYS A 240 -6.19 -14.26 -9.78
CA LYS A 240 -6.16 -15.71 -10.05
C LYS A 240 -5.82 -16.02 -11.51
N ASN A 241 -6.46 -15.34 -12.46
CA ASN A 241 -6.15 -15.53 -13.88
C ASN A 241 -4.71 -15.10 -14.22
N LEU A 242 -4.28 -13.94 -13.73
CA LEU A 242 -2.91 -13.46 -13.94
C LEU A 242 -1.84 -14.39 -13.31
N ARG A 243 -2.15 -15.06 -12.18
CA ARG A 243 -1.27 -16.06 -11.57
C ARG A 243 -1.08 -17.28 -12.48
N LYS A 244 -2.15 -17.79 -13.10
CA LYS A 244 -2.07 -18.88 -14.10
C LYS A 244 -1.17 -18.50 -15.28
N GLU A 245 -1.19 -17.22 -15.65
CA GLU A 245 -0.38 -16.64 -16.73
C GLU A 245 1.05 -16.26 -16.32
N LEU A 246 1.43 -16.40 -15.04
CA LEU A 246 2.73 -16.03 -14.47
C LEU A 246 3.06 -14.53 -14.57
N ARG A 247 2.04 -13.67 -14.42
CA ARG A 247 2.22 -12.20 -14.50
C ARG A 247 1.38 -11.41 -13.50
N ALA A 248 0.93 -12.07 -12.44
CA ALA A 248 0.35 -11.39 -11.28
C ALA A 248 1.46 -10.63 -10.53
N PRO A 249 1.18 -9.50 -9.85
CA PRO A 249 -0.13 -8.88 -9.68
C PRO A 249 -0.52 -7.94 -10.83
N CYS A 250 -1.77 -7.46 -10.80
CA CYS A 250 -2.32 -6.58 -11.83
C CYS A 250 -1.62 -5.20 -11.89
N GLY A 251 -1.54 -4.47 -10.78
CA GLY A 251 -0.81 -3.20 -10.68
C GLY A 251 -1.39 -1.98 -11.39
N ILE A 252 -2.42 -2.11 -12.25
CA ILE A 252 -2.90 -0.97 -13.06
C ILE A 252 -3.37 0.23 -12.21
N CYS A 253 -4.11 0.00 -11.13
CA CYS A 253 -4.62 1.09 -10.29
C CYS A 253 -3.52 1.88 -9.55
N ILE A 254 -2.34 1.28 -9.35
CA ILE A 254 -1.18 1.95 -8.72
C ILE A 254 -0.27 2.60 -9.78
N LYS A 255 -0.21 1.99 -10.99
CA LYS A 255 0.49 2.52 -12.17
C LYS A 255 -0.05 3.91 -12.55
N VAL A 256 -1.38 4.04 -12.63
CA VAL A 256 -2.03 5.24 -13.19
C VAL A 256 -2.36 6.31 -12.15
N CYS A 257 -2.01 6.09 -10.88
CA CYS A 257 -2.29 7.04 -9.80
C CYS A 257 -1.29 8.21 -9.81
N PRO A 258 -1.72 9.47 -9.98
CA PRO A 258 -0.82 10.63 -10.11
C PRO A 258 -0.11 11.05 -8.82
N VAL A 259 -0.50 10.51 -7.68
CA VAL A 259 0.07 10.87 -6.37
C VAL A 259 1.44 10.22 -6.21
N GLY A 260 2.40 10.93 -5.62
CA GLY A 260 3.75 10.46 -5.29
C GLY A 260 4.85 11.33 -5.90
N GLU A 261 5.77 11.83 -5.08
CA GLU A 261 6.94 12.61 -5.50
C GLU A 261 7.93 11.81 -6.36
N ASP A 262 7.95 10.47 -6.25
CA ASP A 262 8.71 9.56 -7.11
C ASP A 262 8.43 9.79 -8.61
N ARG A 263 7.25 10.30 -8.96
CA ARG A 263 6.94 10.69 -10.35
C ARG A 263 7.88 11.77 -10.87
N LYS A 264 8.30 12.73 -10.04
CA LYS A 264 9.27 13.77 -10.44
C LYS A 264 10.63 13.16 -10.75
N VAL A 265 11.08 12.23 -9.89
CA VAL A 265 12.35 11.52 -10.06
C VAL A 265 12.42 10.79 -11.39
N PHE A 266 11.32 10.18 -11.83
CA PHE A 266 11.26 9.46 -13.10
C PHE A 266 10.78 10.30 -14.29
N GLY A 267 10.45 11.58 -14.12
CA GLY A 267 9.82 12.39 -15.17
C GLY A 267 8.48 11.81 -15.65
N ARG A 268 7.57 11.55 -14.71
CA ARG A 268 6.26 10.89 -14.90
C ARG A 268 5.09 11.71 -14.36
N GLU A 269 5.21 13.03 -14.41
CA GLU A 269 4.16 13.97 -13.98
C GLU A 269 3.06 14.13 -15.04
N ASP A 270 3.41 14.07 -16.33
CA ASP A 270 2.39 14.07 -17.39
C ASP A 270 1.68 12.72 -17.47
N MET A 271 0.49 12.68 -16.88
CA MET A 271 -0.37 11.51 -16.82
C MET A 271 -0.95 11.09 -18.19
N LYS A 272 -0.76 11.88 -19.26
CA LYS A 272 -1.05 11.47 -20.64
C LYS A 272 -0.15 10.32 -21.10
N ILE A 273 0.98 10.06 -20.42
CA ILE A 273 1.81 8.87 -20.67
C ILE A 273 1.03 7.55 -20.57
N TYR A 274 -0.07 7.52 -19.82
CA TYR A 274 -0.92 6.32 -19.70
C TYR A 274 -2.09 6.29 -20.68
N SER A 275 -2.22 7.29 -21.55
CA SER A 275 -3.21 7.35 -22.64
C SER A 275 -2.58 6.96 -23.98
N LYS A 276 -3.39 6.75 -25.02
CA LYS A 276 -2.91 6.48 -26.40
C LYS A 276 -2.41 7.76 -27.10
N ASN A 277 -1.47 8.47 -26.49
CA ASN A 277 -0.83 9.65 -27.06
C ASN A 277 0.50 9.27 -27.74
N GLU A 278 0.69 9.67 -29.00
CA GLU A 278 1.89 9.43 -29.80
C GLU A 278 3.16 10.06 -29.19
N ASP A 279 3.04 11.15 -28.43
CA ASP A 279 4.17 11.78 -27.73
C ASP A 279 4.88 10.81 -26.77
N PHE A 280 4.18 9.77 -26.31
CA PHE A 280 4.67 8.78 -25.36
C PHE A 280 4.87 7.39 -25.95
N LYS A 281 4.84 7.27 -27.28
CA LYS A 281 4.91 6.00 -28.00
C LYS A 281 6.11 5.14 -27.60
N VAL A 282 7.28 5.76 -27.41
CA VAL A 282 8.50 5.06 -26.99
C VAL A 282 8.33 4.30 -25.67
N TYR A 283 7.57 4.85 -24.71
CA TYR A 283 7.27 4.18 -23.45
C TYR A 283 6.29 3.05 -23.65
N HIS A 284 5.26 3.24 -24.48
CA HIS A 284 4.26 2.21 -24.77
C HIS A 284 4.90 1.01 -25.46
N GLU A 285 5.74 1.25 -26.46
CA GLU A 285 6.50 0.21 -27.17
C GLU A 285 7.41 -0.56 -26.22
N ALA A 286 8.11 0.13 -25.32
CA ALA A 286 8.93 -0.52 -24.29
C ALA A 286 8.09 -1.39 -23.33
N TRP A 287 6.94 -0.89 -22.87
CA TRP A 287 6.05 -1.67 -22.00
C TRP A 287 5.48 -2.88 -22.72
N GLU A 288 5.06 -2.74 -23.98
CA GLU A 288 4.54 -3.85 -24.78
C GLU A 288 5.63 -4.87 -25.11
N HIS A 289 6.86 -4.43 -25.39
CA HIS A 289 8.01 -5.33 -25.51
C HIS A 289 8.16 -6.20 -24.25
N VAL A 290 8.21 -5.59 -23.06
CA VAL A 290 8.34 -6.35 -21.80
C VAL A 290 7.17 -7.31 -21.58
N LYS A 291 5.94 -6.89 -21.91
CA LYS A 291 4.74 -7.73 -21.75
C LYS A 291 4.70 -8.93 -22.72
N ARG A 292 5.45 -8.90 -23.83
CA ARG A 292 5.49 -9.99 -24.83
C ARG A 292 6.20 -11.26 -24.37
N TYR A 293 7.04 -11.17 -23.34
CA TYR A 293 7.95 -12.25 -22.97
C TYR A 293 7.73 -12.74 -21.54
N GLY A 294 8.15 -14.00 -21.29
CA GLY A 294 8.23 -14.60 -19.96
C GLY A 294 6.90 -14.90 -19.27
N THR A 295 5.79 -14.91 -19.99
CA THR A 295 4.45 -15.22 -19.46
C THR A 295 3.76 -16.28 -20.31
N ARG A 296 2.69 -16.92 -19.79
CA ARG A 296 1.87 -17.86 -20.59
C ARG A 296 0.78 -17.17 -21.41
N LYS A 297 0.78 -15.83 -21.45
CA LYS A 297 -0.20 -15.08 -22.23
C LYS A 297 0.07 -15.34 -23.72
N LYS A 298 -0.92 -15.86 -24.44
CA LYS A 298 -0.86 -15.92 -25.90
C LYS A 298 -1.02 -14.49 -26.43
N HIS A 299 -0.08 -14.07 -27.26
CA HIS A 299 -0.21 -12.86 -28.07
C HIS A 299 -0.86 -13.31 -29.37
N GLU A 300 -2.17 -13.07 -29.50
CA GLU A 300 -2.86 -13.11 -30.80
C GLU A 300 -2.46 -11.89 -31.63
#